data_AF-A0A7K2WTA0-F1
#
_entry.id   AF-A0A7K2WTA0-F1
#
_cell.length_a   1.000
_cell.length_b   1.000
_cell.length_c   1.000
_cell.angle_alpha   90.00
_cell.angle_beta   90.00
_cell.angle_gamma   90.00
#
_symmetry.space_group_name_H-M   'P 1'
#
loop_
_entity.id
_entity.type
_entity.pdbx_description
1 polymer ?
#
loop_
_entity_poly.entity_id
_entity_poly.type
_entity_poly.pdbx_seq_one_letter_code
_entity_poly.pdbx_strand_id
1 'polypeptide(L)'
;IRVGEWLDALADAPAGGTTGQDDDPRARVLAVAEPDVVRAATAHALGAPPEAFWRIDVRPLSAVELSGRGGRWNLLAGRPLHTRP
;
A
#
# COMPACT_ATOMS: atom_id res chain seq x y z
N ILE A 1 -11.05 4.29 -10.93
CA ILE A 1 -10.84 3.30 -9.84
C ILE A 1 -10.53 4.08 -8.57
N ARG A 2 -11.23 3.82 -7.45
CA ARG A 2 -10.90 4.45 -6.16
C ARG A 2 -9.79 3.66 -5.46
N VAL A 3 -8.89 4.36 -4.78
CA VAL A 3 -7.75 3.71 -4.09
C VAL A 3 -8.21 2.74 -3.00
N GLY A 4 -9.30 3.05 -2.29
CA GLY A 4 -9.86 2.15 -1.28
C GLY A 4 -10.37 0.85 -1.88
N GLU A 5 -11.20 0.94 -2.92
CA GLU A 5 -11.70 -0.25 -3.66
C GLU A 5 -10.56 -1.11 -4.22
N TRP A 6 -9.48 -0.46 -4.68
CA TRP A 6 -8.30 -1.17 -5.14
C TRP A 6 -7.57 -1.89 -4.00
N LEU A 7 -7.43 -1.27 -2.82
CA LEU A 7 -6.85 -1.91 -1.64
C LEU A 7 -7.72 -3.06 -1.12
N ASP A 8 -9.04 -2.90 -1.11
CA ASP A 8 -9.98 -3.93 -0.67
C ASP A 8 -9.88 -5.16 -1.60
N ALA A 9 -9.83 -4.94 -2.91
CA ALA A 9 -9.60 -6.01 -3.89
C ALA A 9 -8.28 -6.76 -3.67
N LEU A 10 -7.22 -6.07 -3.23
CA LEU A 10 -5.94 -6.71 -2.88
C LEU A 10 -6.00 -7.48 -1.55
N ALA A 11 -6.78 -7.00 -0.59
CA ALA A 11 -6.97 -7.69 0.69
C ALA A 11 -7.79 -8.98 0.54
N ASP A 12 -8.77 -8.96 -0.37
CA ASP A 12 -9.66 -10.09 -0.69
C ASP A 12 -9.07 -11.06 -1.72
N ALA A 13 -7.98 -10.66 -2.40
CA ALA A 13 -7.33 -11.51 -3.38
C ALA A 13 -6.88 -12.82 -2.73
N PRO A 14 -7.26 -13.99 -3.31
CA PRO A 14 -6.79 -15.26 -2.80
C PRO A 14 -5.27 -15.27 -2.82
N ALA A 15 -4.65 -15.91 -1.82
CA ALA A 15 -3.21 -16.14 -1.81
C ALA A 15 -2.85 -17.08 -2.97
N GLY A 16 -2.68 -16.54 -4.19
CA GLY A 16 -2.30 -17.26 -5.41
C GLY A 16 -3.21 -16.99 -6.61
N GLY A 17 -2.73 -16.18 -7.57
CA GLY A 17 -3.26 -16.01 -8.94
C GLY A 17 -3.10 -14.57 -9.46
N THR A 18 -2.52 -14.25 -10.63
CA THR A 18 -2.41 -15.01 -11.89
C THR A 18 -1.24 -14.50 -12.76
N THR A 19 -0.58 -15.43 -13.48
CA THR A 19 0.44 -15.31 -14.56
C THR A 19 1.92 -15.52 -14.16
N GLY A 20 2.37 -16.78 -14.30
CA GLY A 20 3.68 -17.14 -14.86
C GLY A 20 4.92 -17.14 -13.96
N GLN A 21 5.34 -18.35 -13.57
CA GLN A 21 6.68 -18.82 -13.17
C GLN A 21 7.27 -18.43 -11.79
N ASP A 22 7.13 -19.41 -10.89
CA ASP A 22 7.97 -19.89 -9.77
C ASP A 22 8.19 -19.10 -8.45
N ASP A 23 7.96 -19.86 -7.37
CA ASP A 23 8.07 -19.66 -5.90
C ASP A 23 7.07 -18.74 -5.19
N ASP A 24 6.12 -19.34 -4.45
CA ASP A 24 5.00 -18.74 -3.70
C ASP A 24 5.40 -17.88 -2.46
N PRO A 25 5.01 -16.58 -2.41
CA PRO A 25 4.99 -15.77 -1.19
C PRO A 25 3.94 -14.62 -1.26
N ARG A 26 2.63 -14.91 -1.34
CA ARG A 26 1.51 -13.93 -1.23
C ARG A 26 1.70 -12.57 -1.97
N ALA A 27 1.26 -12.51 -3.23
CA ALA A 27 1.00 -11.33 -4.08
C ALA A 27 1.55 -9.97 -3.58
N ARG A 28 2.84 -9.73 -3.80
CA ARG A 28 3.45 -8.40 -3.58
C ARG A 28 3.11 -7.49 -4.76
N VAL A 29 2.46 -6.36 -4.50
CA VAL A 29 2.16 -5.33 -5.50
C VAL A 29 2.98 -4.09 -5.20
N LEU A 30 3.60 -3.52 -6.24
CA LEU A 30 4.31 -2.24 -6.17
C LEU A 30 3.58 -1.22 -7.04
N ALA A 31 3.27 -0.06 -6.46
CA ALA A 31 2.68 1.06 -7.17
C ALA A 31 3.54 2.31 -6.95
N VAL A 32 3.81 3.04 -8.04
CA VAL A 32 4.37 4.39 -7.99
C VAL A 32 3.20 5.35 -8.19
N ALA A 33 3.00 6.23 -7.23
CA ALA A 33 1.86 7.13 -7.22
C ALA A 33 2.22 8.48 -6.61
N GLU A 34 1.39 9.47 -6.91
CA GLU A 34 1.49 10.81 -6.32
C GLU A 34 1.23 10.77 -4.81
N PRO A 35 1.76 11.74 -4.04
CA PRO A 35 1.59 11.82 -2.58
C PRO A 35 0.15 11.69 -2.11
N ASP A 36 -0.81 12.27 -2.84
CA ASP A 36 -2.23 12.23 -2.47
C ASP A 36 -2.82 10.83 -2.55
N VAL A 37 -2.39 10.02 -3.53
CA VAL A 37 -2.82 8.62 -3.62
C VAL A 37 -2.27 7.83 -2.44
N VAL A 38 -1.02 8.07 -2.05
CA VAL A 38 -0.38 7.40 -0.90
C VAL A 38 -1.06 7.79 0.42
N ARG A 39 -1.41 9.07 0.60
CA ARG A 39 -2.20 9.54 1.77
C ARG A 39 -3.54 8.85 1.86
N ALA A 40 -4.29 8.81 0.76
CA ALA A 40 -5.60 8.18 0.72
C ALA A 40 -5.51 6.65 0.94
N ALA A 41 -4.52 5.98 0.34
CA ALA A 41 -4.25 4.56 0.60
C ALA A 41 -3.94 4.30 2.08
N THR A 42 -3.09 5.13 2.68
CA THR A 42 -2.69 5.00 4.09
C THR A 42 -3.88 5.22 5.03
N ALA A 43 -4.66 6.28 4.80
CA ALA A 43 -5.85 6.57 5.60
C ALA A 43 -6.89 5.44 5.49
N HIS A 44 -7.16 4.96 4.28
CA HIS A 44 -8.07 3.84 4.04
C HIS A 44 -7.59 2.56 4.72
N ALA A 45 -6.33 2.18 4.50
CA ALA A 45 -5.75 0.95 5.06
C ALA A 45 -5.80 0.93 6.59
N LEU A 46 -5.56 2.07 7.25
CA LEU A 46 -5.60 2.20 8.70
C LEU A 46 -7.01 2.40 9.27
N GLY A 47 -8.06 2.50 8.43
CA GLY A 47 -9.39 2.88 8.87
C GLY A 47 -9.44 4.26 9.54
N ALA A 48 -8.54 5.16 9.15
CA ALA A 48 -8.43 6.49 9.71
C ALA A 48 -9.58 7.39 9.19
N PRO A 49 -10.01 8.39 9.98
CA PRO A 49 -11.04 9.31 9.53
C PRO A 49 -10.53 10.17 8.34
N PRO A 50 -11.41 10.66 7.44
CA PRO A 50 -10.98 11.37 6.22
C PRO A 50 -10.07 12.57 6.46
N GLU A 51 -10.20 13.25 7.60
CA GLU A 51 -9.38 14.40 7.99
C GLU A 51 -7.89 14.02 8.18
N ALA A 52 -7.61 12.74 8.45
CA ALA A 52 -6.24 12.22 8.56
C ALA A 52 -5.47 12.35 7.25
N PHE A 53 -6.15 12.38 6.09
CA PHE A 53 -5.53 12.57 4.78
C PHE A 53 -4.57 13.78 4.78
N TRP A 54 -5.02 14.91 5.32
CA TRP A 54 -4.26 16.16 5.37
C TRP A 54 -3.11 16.13 6.39
N ARG A 55 -3.09 15.13 7.28
CA ARG A 55 -2.11 14.98 8.36
C ARG A 55 -1.03 13.94 8.05
N ILE A 56 -1.11 13.28 6.90
CA ILE A 56 -0.14 12.25 6.48
C ILE A 56 0.92 12.90 5.60
N ASP A 57 2.16 12.89 6.08
CA ASP A 57 3.31 13.33 5.29
C ASP A 57 3.86 12.19 4.42
N VAL A 58 4.08 12.50 3.14
CA VAL A 58 4.69 11.59 2.17
C VAL A 58 5.96 12.25 1.65
N ARG A 59 7.12 11.74 2.06
CA ARG A 59 8.40 12.26 1.58
C ARG A 59 8.66 11.81 0.14
N PRO A 60 9.22 12.68 -0.73
CA PRO A 60 9.65 12.27 -2.07
C PRO A 60 10.58 11.07 -2.02
N LEU A 61 10.44 10.16 -2.98
CA LEU A 61 11.27 8.96 -3.12
C LEU A 61 11.40 8.14 -1.82
N SER A 62 10.28 8.02 -1.09
CA SER A 62 10.18 7.12 0.05
C SER A 62 9.09 6.08 -0.21
N ALA A 63 9.31 4.87 0.29
CA ALA A 63 8.36 3.78 0.25
C ALA A 63 7.42 3.82 1.46
N VAL A 64 6.15 3.57 1.15
CA VAL A 64 5.10 3.18 2.09
C VAL A 64 4.73 1.75 1.76
N GLU A 65 4.80 0.88 2.75
CA GLU A 65 4.50 -0.55 2.63
C GLU A 65 3.25 -0.85 3.45
N LEU A 66 2.27 -1.45 2.78
CA LEU A 66 1.06 -1.97 3.39
C LEU A 66 1.14 -3.49 3.34
N SER A 67 1.04 -4.13 4.50
CA SER A 67 1.03 -5.59 4.61
C SER A 67 -0.14 -6.04 5.45
N GLY A 68 -0.81 -7.11 5.07
CA GLY A 68 -2.03 -7.52 5.74
C GLY A 68 -2.34 -9.00 5.62
N ARG A 69 -3.18 -9.49 6.55
CA ARG A 69 -3.77 -10.83 6.53
C ARG A 69 -5.21 -10.72 7.03
N GLY A 70 -6.18 -11.26 6.28
CA GLY A 70 -7.58 -11.30 6.69
C GLY A 70 -8.20 -9.91 6.90
N GLY A 71 -8.03 -8.99 5.94
CA GLY A 71 -8.67 -7.67 5.96
C GLY A 71 -8.06 -6.64 6.91
N ARG A 72 -6.97 -6.97 7.61
CA ARG A 72 -6.24 -6.03 8.49
C ARG A 72 -4.92 -5.62 7.87
N TRP A 73 -4.70 -4.32 7.73
CA TRP A 73 -3.46 -3.74 7.23
C TRP A 73 -2.54 -3.28 8.35
N ASN A 74 -1.23 -3.44 8.13
CA ASN A 74 -0.14 -2.85 8.89
C ASN A 74 0.64 -1.92 7.97
N LEU A 75 1.09 -0.79 8.50
CA LEU A 75 1.83 0.25 7.79
C LEU A 75 3.30 0.27 8.22
N LEU A 76 4.19 0.27 7.25
CA LEU A 76 5.57 0.74 7.40
C LEU A 76 5.78 1.92 6.45
N ALA A 77 6.16 3.08 6.97
CA ALA A 77 6.21 4.30 6.18
C ALA A 77 7.59 4.97 6.21
N GLY A 78 7.94 5.62 5.10
CA GLY A 78 9.07 6.54 5.02
C GLY A 78 10.42 5.87 4.77
N ARG A 79 10.45 4.61 4.32
CA ARG A 79 11.69 3.92 3.92
C ARG A 79 12.30 4.65 2.72
N PRO A 80 13.52 5.21 2.80
CA PRO A 80 14.14 5.86 1.64
C PRO A 80 14.33 4.88 0.49
N LEU A 81 14.00 5.30 -0.74
CA LEU A 81 14.24 4.54 -1.97
C LEU A 81 15.49 4.96 -2.72
N HIS A 82 16.14 6.04 -2.29
CA HIS A 82 17.49 6.36 -2.75
C HIS A 82 18.47 5.45 -2.01
N THR A 83 19.30 4.74 -2.77
CA THR A 83 20.58 4.25 -2.27
C THR A 83 21.40 5.49 -1.93
N ARG A 84 21.73 5.69 -0.65
CA ARG A 84 22.76 6.68 -0.30
C ARG A 84 24.04 6.32 -1.08
N PRO A 85 24.75 7.28 -1.67
CA PRO A 85 26.15 7.07 -2.03
C PRO A 85 27.00 6.80 -0.80
#